data_AF-A0A3D4CJ42-F1
#
_entry.id   AF-A0A3D4CJ42-F1
#
_cell.length_a   1.000
_cell.length_b   1.000
_cell.length_c   1.000
_cell.angle_alpha   90.00
_cell.angle_beta   90.00
_cell.angle_gamma   90.00
#
_symmetry.space_group_name_H-M   'P 1'
#
loop_
_entity.id
_entity.type
_entity.pdbx_description
1 polymer ?
#
loop_
_entity_poly.entity_id
_entity_poly.type
_entity_poly.pdbx_seq_one_letter_code
_entity_poly.pdbx_strand_id
1 'polypeptide(L)'
;PGSLSDTLAVRGGDPIGNLKIIGNLEYRFDVIKYLEMALFVDAGNIWLLTPDINRPNAEINPSRLWQDLALDAGIGVRLDFEFFLIRFDLANGFKNPAKPENEQFEFKLKNTILNLGIGYPF
;
A
#
# COMPACT_ATOMS: atom_id res chain seq x y z
N PRO A 1 4.78 -7.16 -12.40
CA PRO A 1 3.55 -6.31 -12.39
C PRO A 1 2.60 -6.76 -11.28
N GLY A 2 2.07 -5.82 -10.49
CA GLY A 2 1.21 -6.13 -9.34
C GLY A 2 -0.20 -6.60 -9.73
N SER A 3 -0.58 -6.50 -11.01
CA SER A 3 -1.83 -7.04 -11.56
C SER A 3 -1.79 -8.54 -11.89
N LEU A 4 -0.63 -9.21 -11.74
CA LEU A 4 -0.52 -10.65 -11.98
C LEU A 4 -0.77 -11.44 -10.69
N SER A 5 -1.55 -12.52 -10.78
CA SER A 5 -1.84 -13.42 -9.65
C SER A 5 -0.56 -14.11 -9.11
N ASP A 6 -0.49 -14.27 -7.78
CA ASP A 6 0.66 -14.80 -7.01
C ASP A 6 1.25 -16.12 -7.54
N THR A 7 0.43 -16.95 -8.20
CA THR A 7 0.87 -18.24 -8.78
C THR A 7 1.93 -18.06 -9.88
N LEU A 8 2.02 -16.89 -10.52
CA LEU A 8 3.05 -16.56 -11.51
C LEU A 8 4.26 -15.84 -10.91
N ALA A 9 4.14 -15.24 -9.73
CA ALA A 9 5.21 -14.53 -9.03
C ALA A 9 6.20 -15.48 -8.33
N VAL A 10 5.71 -16.62 -7.82
CA VAL A 10 6.53 -17.60 -7.08
C VAL A 10 7.60 -18.31 -7.94
N ARG A 11 7.48 -18.26 -9.28
CA ARG A 11 8.46 -18.86 -10.21
C ARG A 11 9.45 -17.89 -10.84
N GLY A 12 9.37 -16.58 -10.61
CA GLY A 12 10.18 -15.63 -11.37
C GLY A 12 10.29 -14.23 -10.80
N GLY A 13 11.00 -14.08 -9.68
CA GLY A 13 11.55 -12.81 -9.22
C GLY A 13 10.55 -11.72 -8.82
N ASP A 14 11.08 -10.64 -8.25
CA ASP A 14 10.33 -9.43 -7.93
C ASP A 14 9.43 -8.99 -9.09
N PRO A 15 8.31 -8.29 -8.86
CA PRO A 15 7.46 -7.79 -9.94
C PRO A 15 8.26 -6.88 -10.88
N ILE A 16 8.79 -7.46 -11.97
CA ILE A 16 9.53 -6.74 -12.99
C ILE A 16 8.52 -5.91 -13.78
N GLY A 17 8.68 -4.60 -13.72
CA GLY A 17 7.98 -3.62 -14.54
C GLY A 17 8.85 -2.40 -14.74
N ASN A 18 8.57 -1.65 -15.80
CA ASN A 18 9.40 -0.54 -16.25
C ASN A 18 8.78 0.80 -15.87
N LEU A 19 7.58 0.78 -15.28
CA LEU A 19 6.87 1.94 -14.76
C LEU A 19 6.28 1.63 -13.39
N LYS A 20 6.51 2.50 -12.40
CA LYS A 20 5.94 2.41 -11.06
C LYS A 20 5.27 3.74 -10.72
N ILE A 21 4.02 3.69 -10.27
CA ILE A 21 3.29 4.86 -9.76
C ILE A 21 2.86 4.55 -8.34
N ILE A 22 3.12 5.48 -7.42
CA ILE A 22 2.77 5.39 -6.00
C ILE A 22 2.26 6.75 -5.57
N GLY A 23 1.20 6.77 -4.79
CA GLY A 23 0.69 7.94 -4.08
C GLY A 23 0.41 7.58 -2.62
N ASN A 24 0.64 8.55 -1.74
CA ASN A 24 0.31 8.50 -0.33
C ASN A 24 -0.50 9.75 0.00
N LEU A 25 -1.58 9.58 0.76
CA LEU A 25 -2.34 10.65 1.36
C LEU A 25 -2.40 10.41 2.86
N GLU A 26 -2.06 11.43 3.63
CA GLU A 26 -2.02 11.35 5.08
C GLU A 26 -2.69 12.58 5.70
N TYR A 27 -3.57 12.34 6.67
CA TYR A 27 -4.25 13.36 7.44
C TYR A 27 -3.88 13.20 8.91
N ARG A 28 -3.18 14.21 9.46
CA ARG A 28 -2.72 14.24 10.85
C ARG A 28 -3.54 15.21 11.68
N PHE A 29 -3.79 14.86 12.93
CA PHE A 29 -4.48 15.72 13.88
C PHE A 29 -4.03 15.46 15.30
N ASP A 30 -3.93 16.55 16.06
CA ASP A 30 -3.57 16.52 17.47
C ASP A 30 -4.80 16.19 18.30
N VAL A 31 -4.70 15.17 19.16
CA VAL A 31 -5.78 14.81 20.08
C VAL A 31 -5.57 15.49 21.42
N ILE A 32 -4.35 15.38 21.96
CA ILE A 32 -3.87 16.07 23.17
C ILE A 32 -2.38 16.35 23.01
N LYS A 33 -1.80 17.18 23.89
CA LYS A 33 -0.42 17.71 23.76
C LYS A 33 0.67 16.69 23.43
N TYR A 34 0.54 15.45 23.90
CA TYR A 34 1.53 14.39 23.70
C TYR A 34 1.01 13.23 22.82
N LEU A 35 -0.16 13.38 22.20
CA LEU A 35 -0.81 12.36 21.37
C LEU A 35 -1.30 12.97 20.06
N GLU A 36 -0.68 12.53 18.98
CA GLU A 36 -1.09 12.82 17.61
C GLU A 36 -1.65 11.54 16.98
N MET A 37 -2.65 11.70 16.13
CA MET A 37 -3.20 10.61 15.32
C MET A 37 -3.06 10.93 13.84
N ALA A 38 -2.94 9.88 13.03
CA ALA A 38 -2.88 9.98 11.59
C ALA A 38 -3.85 8.98 10.95
N LEU A 39 -4.48 9.37 9.85
CA LEU A 39 -5.14 8.47 8.92
C LEU A 39 -4.35 8.52 7.62
N PHE A 40 -4.02 7.37 7.05
CA PHE A 40 -3.28 7.32 5.79
C PHE A 40 -3.93 6.35 4.80
N VAL A 41 -3.78 6.68 3.53
CA VAL A 41 -4.18 5.86 2.39
C VAL A 41 -3.05 5.86 1.39
N ASP A 42 -2.64 4.68 0.97
CA ASP A 42 -1.63 4.44 -0.04
C ASP A 42 -2.29 3.83 -1.29
N ALA A 43 -1.78 4.23 -2.45
CA ALA A 43 -2.21 3.70 -3.73
C ALA A 43 -1.01 3.47 -4.62
N GLY A 44 -0.91 2.31 -5.26
CA GLY A 44 0.19 2.10 -6.20
C GLY A 44 0.12 0.81 -6.97
N ASN A 45 0.89 0.74 -8.05
CA ASN A 45 1.16 -0.49 -8.79
C ASN A 45 2.43 -0.32 -9.65
N ILE A 46 2.88 -1.44 -10.21
CA ILE A 46 3.99 -1.56 -11.15
C ILE A 46 3.46 -2.16 -12.46
N TRP A 47 3.74 -1.49 -13.59
CA TRP A 47 3.31 -1.87 -14.93
C TRP A 47 4.50 -2.04 -15.88
N LEU A 48 4.25 -2.67 -17.03
CA LEU A 48 5.09 -2.61 -18.21
C LEU A 48 4.71 -1.39 -19.07
N LEU A 49 5.70 -0.80 -19.75
CA LEU A 49 5.42 0.26 -20.74
C LEU A 49 4.94 -0.29 -22.08
N THR A 50 5.33 -1.53 -22.40
CA THR A 50 4.98 -2.22 -23.63
C THR A 50 4.32 -3.57 -23.31
N PRO A 51 3.35 -4.03 -24.11
CA PRO A 51 2.75 -5.35 -23.93
C PRO A 51 3.79 -6.48 -24.00
N ASP A 52 3.61 -7.52 -23.17
CA ASP A 52 4.42 -8.74 -23.18
C ASP A 52 3.46 -9.95 -23.28
N ILE A 53 3.69 -10.81 -24.27
CA ILE A 53 2.85 -11.99 -24.51
C ILE A 53 2.87 -12.97 -23.33
N ASN A 54 3.95 -12.99 -22.55
CA ASN A 54 4.09 -13.85 -21.38
C ASN A 54 3.38 -13.28 -20.14
N ARG A 55 3.01 -11.99 -20.19
CA ARG A 55 2.39 -11.24 -19.08
C ARG A 55 1.23 -10.40 -19.62
N PRO A 56 0.13 -11.03 -20.04
CA PRO A 56 -1.02 -10.29 -20.56
C PRO A 56 -1.58 -9.34 -19.50
N ASN A 57 -2.00 -8.13 -19.92
CA ASN A 57 -2.57 -7.08 -19.05
C ASN A 57 -1.60 -6.52 -18.00
N ALA A 58 -0.30 -6.72 -18.18
CA ALA A 58 0.72 -6.13 -17.31
C ALA A 58 1.11 -4.71 -17.72
N GLU A 59 0.77 -4.31 -18.95
CA GLU A 59 1.04 -2.98 -19.48
C GLU A 59 0.16 -1.90 -18.83
N ILE A 60 0.68 -0.67 -18.79
CA ILE A 60 -0.13 0.47 -18.37
C ILE A 60 -1.25 0.72 -19.39
N ASN A 61 -2.49 0.72 -18.89
CA ASN A 61 -3.66 1.02 -19.70
C ASN A 61 -4.52 2.07 -18.99
N PRO A 62 -4.65 3.30 -19.54
CA PRO A 62 -5.46 4.37 -18.97
C PRO A 62 -6.89 3.95 -18.61
N SER A 63 -7.51 3.08 -19.41
CA SER A 63 -8.87 2.60 -19.18
C SER A 63 -8.99 1.61 -18.02
N ARG A 64 -7.87 1.01 -17.57
CA ARG A 64 -7.82 0.03 -16.47
C ARG A 64 -7.01 0.54 -15.26
N LEU A 65 -6.54 1.79 -15.29
CA LEU A 65 -5.70 2.35 -14.22
C LEU A 65 -6.34 2.21 -12.84
N TRP A 66 -7.64 2.45 -12.74
CA TRP A 66 -8.33 2.26 -11.47
C TRP A 66 -8.28 0.81 -11.02
N GLN A 67 -8.65 -0.16 -11.87
CA GLN A 67 -8.69 -1.58 -11.55
C GLN A 67 -7.30 -2.15 -11.21
N ASP A 68 -6.26 -1.64 -11.86
CA ASP A 68 -4.87 -2.07 -11.65
C ASP A 68 -4.23 -1.48 -10.38
N LEU A 69 -4.82 -0.48 -9.73
CA LEU A 69 -4.27 0.13 -8.51
C LEU A 69 -4.54 -0.75 -7.28
N ALA A 70 -3.48 -1.10 -6.57
CA ALA A 70 -3.58 -1.59 -5.19
C ALA A 70 -3.82 -0.42 -4.24
N LEU A 71 -4.66 -0.63 -3.24
CA LEU A 71 -4.99 0.38 -2.23
C LEU A 71 -4.82 -0.20 -0.83
N ASP A 72 -4.12 0.56 0.01
CA ASP A 72 -3.91 0.28 1.41
C ASP A 72 -4.41 1.46 2.25
N ALA A 73 -4.92 1.18 3.44
CA ALA A 73 -5.34 2.20 4.38
C ALA A 73 -4.87 1.85 5.78
N GLY A 74 -4.64 2.86 6.59
CA GLY A 74 -4.23 2.65 7.96
C GLY A 74 -4.41 3.84 8.87
N ILE A 75 -4.12 3.57 10.13
CA ILE A 75 -4.19 4.54 11.22
C ILE A 75 -2.84 4.56 11.95
N GLY A 76 -2.39 5.75 12.30
CA GLY A 76 -1.17 5.99 13.03
C GLY A 76 -1.46 6.65 14.37
N VAL A 77 -0.71 6.28 15.38
CA VAL A 77 -0.70 6.92 16.69
C VAL A 77 0.74 7.30 17.02
N ARG A 78 0.96 8.58 17.33
CA ARG A 78 2.26 9.09 17.77
C ARG A 78 2.14 9.67 19.17
N LEU A 79 2.96 9.15 20.07
CA LEU A 79 3.14 9.65 21.43
C LEU A 79 4.43 10.46 21.49
N ASP A 80 4.32 11.74 21.81
CA ASP A 80 5.44 12.68 21.85
C ASP A 80 5.78 13.04 23.30
N PHE A 81 6.89 12.47 23.80
CA PHE A 81 7.43 12.76 25.13
C PHE A 81 8.69 13.62 25.01
N GLU A 82 9.06 14.29 26.11
CA GLU A 82 10.18 15.24 26.16
C GLU A 82 11.55 14.66 25.74
N PHE A 83 11.77 13.36 25.93
CA PHE A 83 13.06 12.70 25.63
C PHE A 83 13.01 11.64 24.52
N PHE A 84 11.82 11.18 24.15
CA PHE A 84 11.63 10.18 23.10
C PHE A 84 10.20 10.22 22.57
N LEU A 85 9.98 9.72 21.35
CA LEU A 85 8.66 9.51 20.79
C LEU A 85 8.43 8.04 20.46
N ILE A 86 7.17 7.62 20.50
CA ILE A 86 6.74 6.28 20.10
C ILE A 86 5.69 6.40 19.00
N ARG A 87 5.77 5.55 17.99
CA ARG A 87 4.80 5.47 16.89
C ARG A 87 4.24 4.06 16.76
N PHE A 88 2.94 3.96 16.57
CA PHE A 88 2.22 2.74 16.25
C PHE A 88 1.42 2.98 14.97
N ASP A 89 1.78 2.28 13.91
CA ASP A 89 1.09 2.40 12.62
C ASP A 89 0.47 1.05 12.26
N LEU A 90 -0.84 1.05 12.08
CA LEU A 90 -1.63 -0.12 11.72
C LEU A 90 -2.18 0.06 10.31
N ALA A 91 -1.76 -0.79 9.37
CA ALA A 91 -2.13 -0.68 7.96
C ALA A 91 -2.71 -1.99 7.43
N ASN A 92 -3.67 -1.93 6.51
CA ASN A 92 -4.24 -3.08 5.83
C ASN A 92 -4.48 -2.77 4.35
N GLY A 93 -4.10 -3.71 3.48
CA GLY A 93 -4.45 -3.66 2.07
C GLY A 93 -5.88 -4.12 1.84
N PHE A 94 -6.72 -3.19 1.38
CA PHE A 94 -8.15 -3.44 1.18
C PHE A 94 -8.53 -3.63 -0.30
N LYS A 95 -7.61 -3.35 -1.23
CA LYS A 95 -7.80 -3.64 -2.66
C LYS A 95 -6.58 -4.32 -3.27
N ASN A 96 -6.80 -5.49 -3.84
CA ASN A 96 -5.79 -6.29 -4.53
C ASN A 96 -6.12 -6.43 -6.04
N PRO A 97 -5.35 -5.79 -6.94
CA PRO A 97 -5.59 -5.81 -8.38
C PRO A 97 -5.26 -7.16 -9.05
N ALA A 98 -4.56 -8.06 -8.36
CA ALA A 98 -4.23 -9.39 -8.87
C ALA A 98 -5.41 -10.39 -8.85
N LYS A 99 -6.56 -9.95 -8.32
CA LYS A 99 -7.80 -10.73 -8.20
C LYS A 99 -8.84 -10.35 -9.26
N PRO A 100 -9.82 -11.24 -9.54
CA PRO A 100 -10.97 -10.91 -10.37
C PRO A 100 -11.69 -9.65 -9.86
N GLU A 101 -12.23 -8.83 -10.76
CA GLU A 101 -12.85 -7.52 -10.46
C GLU A 101 -13.84 -7.57 -9.28
N ASN A 102 -14.61 -8.65 -9.19
CA ASN A 102 -15.63 -8.87 -8.17
C ASN A 102 -15.07 -9.17 -6.76
N GLU A 103 -13.78 -9.48 -6.65
CA GLU A 103 -13.09 -9.92 -5.43
C GLU A 103 -11.86 -9.05 -5.09
N GLN A 104 -11.64 -7.96 -5.84
CA GLN A 104 -10.50 -7.07 -5.63
C GLN A 104 -10.54 -6.42 -4.25
N PHE A 105 -11.74 -6.09 -3.76
CA PHE A 105 -11.92 -5.49 -2.45
C PHE A 105 -12.07 -6.57 -1.39
N GLU A 106 -11.11 -6.65 -0.49
CA GLU A 106 -11.15 -7.59 0.61
C GLU A 106 -10.45 -7.00 1.83
N PHE A 107 -11.15 -6.97 2.97
CA PHE A 107 -10.54 -6.60 4.24
C PHE A 107 -10.27 -7.85 5.07
N LYS A 108 -9.00 -8.25 5.12
CA LYS A 108 -8.53 -9.39 5.91
C LYS A 108 -7.71 -8.89 7.09
N LEU A 109 -8.23 -9.03 8.31
CA LEU A 109 -7.49 -8.69 9.54
C LEU A 109 -6.12 -9.38 9.64
N LYS A 110 -5.99 -10.58 9.05
CA LYS A 110 -4.71 -11.33 8.99
C LYS A 110 -3.63 -10.62 8.16
N ASN A 111 -4.03 -9.77 7.21
CA ASN A 111 -3.13 -9.02 6.34
C ASN A 111 -2.78 -7.64 6.93
N THR A 112 -3.26 -7.34 8.15
CA THR A 112 -2.95 -6.10 8.83
C THR A 112 -1.52 -6.16 9.35
N ILE A 113 -0.74 -5.13 9.02
CA ILE A 113 0.65 -4.96 9.46
C ILE A 113 0.65 -3.91 10.57
N LEU A 114 1.32 -4.23 11.67
CA LEU A 114 1.60 -3.29 12.75
C LEU A 114 3.08 -2.93 12.71
N ASN A 115 3.38 -1.65 12.60
CA ASN A 115 4.72 -1.11 12.71
C ASN A 115 4.90 -0.35 14.02
N LEU A 116 6.03 -0.57 14.68
CA LEU A 116 6.43 0.12 15.91
C LEU A 116 7.69 0.94 15.62
N GLY A 117 7.66 2.23 15.95
CA GLY A 117 8.81 3.12 15.86
C GLY A 117 9.14 3.76 17.21
N ILE A 118 10.43 3.85 17.54
CA ILE A 118 10.94 4.59 18.70
C ILE A 118 12.03 5.55 18.19
N GLY A 119 11.98 6.81 18.62
CA GLY A 119 12.91 7.84 18.16
C GLY A 119 13.11 8.95 19.19
N TYR A 120 13.95 9.92 18.84
CA TYR A 120 14.18 11.13 19.64
C TYR A 120 13.36 12.31 19.09
N PRO A 121 12.84 13.19 19.97
CA PRO A 121 12.27 14.46 19.55
C PRO A 121 13.37 15.37 18.96
N PHE A 122 12.99 16.20 18.00
CA PHE A 122 13.87 17.16 17.30
C PHE A 122 13.78 18.56 17.90
#